data_AF-A0A412DY40-F1
#
_entry.id   AF-A0A412DY40-F1
#
_cell.length_a   1.000
_cell.length_b   1.000
_cell.length_c   1.000
_cell.angle_alpha   90.00
_cell.angle_beta   90.00
_cell.angle_gamma   90.00
#
_symmetry.space_group_name_H-M   'P 1'
#
loop_
_entity.id
_entity.type
_entity.pdbx_description
1 polymer ?
#
loop_
_entity_poly.entity_id
_entity_poly.type
_entity_poly.pdbx_seq_one_letter_code
_entity_poly.pdbx_strand_id
1 'polypeptide(L)'
;MTHDYQKAFAPTVNKYKDMETNLSAFEILGDSMDDGTRRSFAPGDKLIVEPFNINDFKDSIGSDLGSFWVIQVGTCILVRQIVEYANDTIKCHSLNPNGQYPDVLIKIEDITKIISVPLKLGRIKN
;
A
#
# COMPACT_ATOMS: atom_id res chain seq x y z
N MET A 1 -2.80 19.23 -10.55
CA MET A 1 -2.67 18.57 -9.22
C MET A 1 -1.84 17.27 -9.33
N THR A 2 -0.69 17.30 -10.00
CA THR A 2 0.01 16.06 -10.43
C THR A 2 1.50 16.02 -10.08
N HIS A 3 2.04 17.06 -9.42
CA HIS A 3 3.48 17.17 -9.18
C HIS A 3 3.95 16.60 -7.83
N ASP A 4 3.12 16.55 -6.80
CA ASP A 4 3.54 16.05 -5.47
C ASP A 4 3.58 14.53 -5.35
N TYR A 5 3.00 13.84 -6.32
CA TYR A 5 2.89 12.38 -6.31
C TYR A 5 4.12 11.68 -6.91
N GLN A 6 4.92 12.30 -7.78
CA GLN A 6 5.98 11.53 -8.46
C GLN A 6 7.09 10.97 -7.55
N LYS A 7 7.42 11.64 -6.44
CA LYS A 7 8.38 11.10 -5.45
C LYS A 7 7.77 10.04 -4.54
N ALA A 8 6.48 10.12 -4.25
CA ALA A 8 5.77 9.12 -3.45
C ALA A 8 5.42 7.86 -4.26
N PHE A 9 5.26 8.00 -5.58
CA PHE A 9 4.66 7.01 -6.47
C PHE A 9 5.59 6.46 -7.57
N ALA A 10 6.93 6.59 -7.44
CA ALA A 10 7.85 5.75 -8.24
C ALA A 10 7.39 4.28 -8.07
N PRO A 11 7.31 3.46 -9.14
CA PRO A 11 6.61 2.19 -9.06
C PRO A 11 7.22 1.34 -7.95
N THR A 12 6.49 1.22 -6.85
CA THR A 12 6.93 0.47 -5.67
C THR A 12 6.59 -0.99 -5.82
N VAL A 13 5.90 -1.38 -6.91
CA VAL A 13 5.36 -2.73 -7.04
C VAL A 13 5.23 -3.26 -8.47
N ASN A 14 5.67 -4.50 -8.75
CA ASN A 14 5.26 -5.24 -9.97
C ASN A 14 3.95 -5.99 -9.71
N LYS A 15 2.98 -5.94 -10.66
CA LYS A 15 1.67 -6.60 -10.53
C LYS A 15 1.61 -7.87 -11.38
N TYR A 16 1.28 -9.00 -10.77
CA TYR A 16 0.95 -10.26 -11.44
C TYR A 16 -0.50 -10.62 -11.11
N LYS A 17 -1.26 -11.08 -12.11
CA LYS A 17 -2.67 -11.46 -11.93
C LYS A 17 -2.79 -12.95 -12.24
N ASP A 18 -3.30 -13.71 -11.27
CA ASP A 18 -3.76 -15.07 -11.52
C ASP A 18 -5.14 -15.00 -12.21
N MET A 19 -5.36 -15.81 -13.23
CA MET A 19 -6.61 -15.81 -14.02
C MET A 19 -7.65 -16.79 -13.48
N GLU A 20 -7.24 -17.70 -12.60
CA GLU A 20 -8.05 -18.78 -12.02
C GLU A 20 -8.48 -18.43 -10.58
N THR A 21 -7.65 -17.67 -9.86
CA THR A 21 -8.01 -17.05 -8.57
C THR A 21 -8.13 -15.53 -8.73
N ASN A 22 -9.05 -14.86 -8.03
CA ASN A 22 -9.13 -13.38 -8.04
C ASN A 22 -7.94 -12.69 -7.33
N LEU A 23 -6.87 -13.43 -7.07
CA LEU A 23 -5.68 -12.99 -6.36
C LEU A 23 -4.80 -12.11 -7.25
N SER A 24 -4.31 -11.02 -6.66
CA SER A 24 -3.25 -10.19 -7.23
C SER A 24 -1.96 -10.43 -6.46
N ALA A 25 -0.84 -10.60 -7.16
CA ALA A 25 0.48 -10.63 -6.54
C ALA A 25 1.26 -9.36 -6.86
N PHE A 26 2.05 -8.92 -5.89
CA PHE A 26 2.71 -7.63 -5.84
C PHE A 26 4.14 -7.83 -5.34
N GLU A 27 5.15 -7.44 -6.12
CA GLU A 27 6.56 -7.47 -5.67
C GLU A 27 7.02 -6.09 -5.25
N ILE A 28 7.49 -5.90 -4.02
CA ILE A 28 7.97 -4.61 -3.49
C ILE A 28 9.27 -4.19 -4.18
N LEU A 29 9.35 -2.95 -4.67
CA LEU A 29 10.50 -2.40 -5.40
C LEU A 29 11.30 -1.36 -4.60
N GLY A 30 10.64 -0.65 -3.67
CA GLY A 30 11.25 0.41 -2.86
C GLY A 30 11.33 0.07 -1.38
N ASP A 31 12.16 0.79 -0.63
CA ASP A 31 12.42 0.60 0.79
C ASP A 31 11.55 1.49 1.70
N SER A 32 10.56 2.20 1.15
CA SER A 32 9.68 3.10 1.92
C SER A 32 8.86 2.42 3.02
N MET A 33 8.75 1.10 2.99
CA MET A 33 8.08 0.34 4.05
C MET A 33 9.05 -0.59 4.78
N ASP A 34 10.36 -0.39 4.60
CA ASP A 34 11.41 -1.15 5.27
C ASP A 34 11.97 -0.37 6.46
N ASP A 35 11.63 -0.81 7.67
CA ASP A 35 12.20 -0.34 8.93
C ASP A 35 13.26 -1.32 9.50
N GLY A 36 13.66 -2.32 8.72
CA GLY A 36 14.57 -3.39 9.13
C GLY A 36 13.93 -4.49 9.98
N THR A 37 12.65 -4.38 10.34
CA THR A 37 11.94 -5.42 11.11
C THR A 37 11.40 -6.53 10.21
N ARG A 38 11.05 -7.69 10.78
CA ARG A 38 10.41 -8.77 10.01
C ARG A 38 9.00 -8.42 9.53
N ARG A 39 8.34 -7.46 10.18
CA ARG A 39 6.97 -7.00 9.85
C ARG A 39 6.95 -5.92 8.78
N SER A 40 8.11 -5.33 8.48
CA SER A 40 8.33 -4.39 7.38
C SER A 40 8.14 -5.02 6.01
N PHE A 41 8.23 -4.23 4.95
CA PHE A 41 8.23 -4.69 3.57
C PHE A 41 9.50 -4.21 2.88
N ALA A 42 10.40 -5.15 2.59
CA ALA A 42 11.68 -4.86 1.94
C ALA A 42 11.59 -5.08 0.43
N PRO A 43 12.46 -4.45 -0.38
CA PRO A 43 12.58 -4.75 -1.79
C PRO A 43 12.72 -6.27 -2.06
N GLY A 44 11.91 -6.78 -3.00
CA GLY A 44 11.80 -8.19 -3.37
C GLY A 44 10.78 -9.00 -2.54
N ASP A 45 10.19 -8.44 -1.47
CA ASP A 45 9.09 -9.11 -0.76
C ASP A 45 7.86 -9.21 -1.69
N LYS A 46 7.07 -10.28 -1.53
CA LYS A 46 5.88 -10.54 -2.35
C LYS A 46 4.61 -10.50 -1.50
N LEU A 47 3.63 -9.73 -1.95
CA LEU A 47 2.29 -9.68 -1.35
C LEU A 47 1.33 -10.44 -2.26
N ILE A 48 0.60 -11.40 -1.70
CA ILE A 48 -0.54 -12.03 -2.37
C ILE A 48 -1.78 -11.48 -1.69
N VAL A 49 -2.69 -10.94 -2.47
CA VAL A 49 -3.81 -10.19 -1.92
C VAL A 49 -5.09 -10.36 -2.73
N GLU A 50 -6.22 -10.26 -2.04
CA GLU A 50 -7.57 -10.23 -2.63
C GLU A 50 -8.07 -8.77 -2.71
N PRO A 51 -8.64 -8.32 -3.84
CA PRO A 51 -9.19 -6.98 -3.96
C PRO A 51 -10.25 -6.71 -2.89
N PHE A 52 -10.14 -5.56 -2.22
CA PHE A 52 -11.13 -5.12 -1.24
C PHE A 52 -12.13 -4.16 -1.89
N ASN A 53 -13.41 -4.24 -1.52
CA ASN A 53 -14.41 -3.30 -2.02
C ASN A 53 -14.20 -1.92 -1.37
N ILE A 54 -14.24 -0.84 -2.15
CA ILE A 54 -14.01 0.54 -1.64
C ILE A 54 -15.09 0.97 -0.64
N ASN A 55 -16.34 0.52 -0.82
CA ASN A 55 -17.41 0.85 0.12
C ASN A 55 -17.17 0.16 1.47
N ASP A 56 -16.87 -1.14 1.45
CA ASP A 56 -16.52 -1.89 2.67
C ASP A 56 -15.26 -1.30 3.33
N PHE A 57 -14.34 -0.75 2.54
CA PHE A 57 -13.16 -0.05 3.07
C PHE A 57 -13.56 1.21 3.85
N LYS A 58 -14.43 2.06 3.29
CA LYS A 58 -14.90 3.28 3.97
C LYS A 58 -15.54 2.96 5.32
N ASP A 59 -16.31 1.89 5.36
CA ASP A 59 -17.04 1.47 6.56
C ASP A 59 -16.10 0.90 7.64
N SER A 60 -14.98 0.28 7.23
CA SER A 60 -14.07 -0.42 8.15
C SER A 60 -12.84 0.38 8.57
N ILE A 61 -12.33 1.30 7.74
CA ILE A 61 -11.02 1.94 7.95
C ILE A 61 -10.92 2.74 9.25
N GLY A 62 -12.02 3.33 9.72
CA GLY A 62 -12.05 4.05 11.01
C GLY A 62 -11.71 3.15 12.21
N SER A 63 -11.92 1.84 12.08
CA SER A 63 -11.63 0.84 13.12
C SER A 63 -10.32 0.06 12.90
N ASP A 64 -9.69 0.20 11.73
CA ASP A 64 -8.50 -0.57 11.30
C ASP A 64 -7.30 0.36 11.02
N LEU A 65 -7.12 1.37 11.86
CA LEU A 65 -5.94 2.23 11.82
C LEU A 65 -4.70 1.47 12.26
N GLY A 66 -3.58 1.69 11.57
CA GLY A 66 -2.32 1.00 11.80
C GLY A 66 -2.10 -0.22 10.91
N SER A 67 -3.10 -0.62 10.12
CA SER A 67 -2.98 -1.70 9.14
C SER A 67 -2.29 -1.25 7.85
N PHE A 68 -1.76 -2.22 7.10
CA PHE A 68 -1.04 -2.00 5.84
C PHE A 68 -1.92 -2.25 4.64
N TRP A 69 -1.81 -1.36 3.66
CA TRP A 69 -2.68 -1.34 2.50
C TRP A 69 -1.88 -1.15 1.21
N VAL A 70 -2.29 -1.85 0.16
CA VAL A 70 -1.94 -1.50 -1.22
C VAL A 70 -3.00 -0.53 -1.72
N ILE A 71 -2.57 0.68 -2.11
CA ILE A 71 -3.44 1.78 -2.51
C ILE A 71 -3.09 2.16 -3.94
N GLN A 72 -4.06 2.06 -4.84
CA GLN A 72 -3.91 2.49 -6.23
C GLN A 72 -4.66 3.80 -6.46
N VAL A 73 -3.97 4.79 -7.02
CA VAL A 73 -4.51 6.08 -7.46
C VAL A 73 -4.16 6.25 -8.93
N GLY A 74 -5.17 6.23 -9.80
CA GLY A 74 -4.94 6.16 -11.25
C GLY A 74 -4.08 4.94 -11.64
N THR A 75 -2.90 5.18 -12.23
CA THR A 75 -1.91 4.16 -12.61
C THR A 75 -0.84 3.91 -11.54
N CYS A 76 -0.85 4.68 -10.46
CA CYS A 76 0.19 4.66 -9.45
C CYS A 76 -0.22 3.77 -8.28
N ILE A 77 0.73 2.99 -7.75
CA ILE A 77 0.49 2.00 -6.68
C ILE A 77 1.43 2.28 -5.51
N LEU A 78 0.89 2.28 -4.31
CA LEU A 78 1.60 2.48 -3.05
C LEU A 78 1.37 1.31 -2.11
N VAL A 79 2.35 1.03 -1.26
CA VAL A 79 2.15 0.24 -0.04
C VAL A 79 2.43 1.15 1.14
N ARG A 80 1.43 1.36 1.99
CA ARG A 80 1.50 2.30 3.12
C ARG A 80 0.74 1.77 4.33
N GLN A 81 1.13 2.26 5.50
CA GLN A 81 0.30 2.15 6.69
C GLN A 81 -0.73 3.27 6.69
N ILE A 82 -2.00 3.00 6.96
CA ILE A 82 -3.00 4.07 7.15
C ILE A 82 -3.07 4.38 8.63
N VAL A 83 -2.75 5.63 9.00
CA VAL A 83 -2.64 6.04 10.41
C VAL A 83 -3.75 7.00 10.85
N GLU A 84 -4.48 7.57 9.90
CA GLU A 84 -5.60 8.47 10.16
C GLU A 84 -6.62 8.38 9.03
N TYR A 85 -7.89 8.52 9.37
CA TYR A 85 -8.98 8.70 8.41
C TYR A 85 -9.95 9.78 8.91
N ALA A 86 -10.09 10.85 8.15
CA ALA A 86 -11.00 11.95 8.46
C ALA A 86 -11.43 12.65 7.17
N ASN A 87 -12.69 13.11 7.11
CA ASN A 87 -13.23 13.88 5.99
C ASN A 87 -12.95 13.23 4.62
N ASP A 88 -13.29 11.94 4.48
CA ASP A 88 -13.04 11.13 3.27
C ASP A 88 -11.57 11.17 2.78
N THR A 89 -10.62 11.38 3.69
CA THR A 89 -9.18 11.45 3.40
C THR A 89 -8.42 10.53 4.35
N ILE A 90 -7.59 9.67 3.78
CA ILE A 90 -6.66 8.82 4.53
C ILE A 90 -5.28 9.46 4.59
N LYS A 91 -4.64 9.35 5.76
CA LYS A 91 -3.23 9.68 5.94
C LYS A 91 -2.40 8.41 5.91
N CYS A 92 -1.50 8.35 4.94
CA CYS A 92 -0.67 7.20 4.65
C CYS A 92 0.77 7.45 5.11
N HIS A 93 1.26 6.61 6.01
CA HIS A 93 2.59 6.68 6.60
C HIS A 93 3.54 5.64 6.00
N SER A 94 4.81 6.03 5.88
CA SER A 94 5.96 5.17 5.56
C SER A 94 6.54 4.61 6.85
N LEU A 95 6.89 3.32 6.88
CA LEU A 95 7.62 2.77 8.04
C LEU A 95 9.11 3.15 8.03
N ASN A 96 9.67 3.51 6.88
CA ASN A 96 11.10 3.80 6.79
C ASN A 96 11.47 5.00 7.69
N PRO A 97 12.39 4.83 8.66
CA PRO A 97 12.66 5.82 9.70
C PRO A 97 13.52 7.00 9.22
N ASN A 98 14.07 6.94 8.01
CA ASN A 98 15.05 7.92 7.54
C ASN A 98 14.45 9.29 7.13
N GLY A 99 13.12 9.44 7.18
CA GLY A 99 12.41 10.68 6.85
C GLY A 99 12.38 11.03 5.36
N GLN A 100 12.86 10.14 4.47
CA GLN A 100 12.88 10.35 3.02
C GLN A 100 11.47 10.25 2.41
N TYR A 101 10.55 9.57 3.09
CA TYR A 101 9.21 9.26 2.61
C TYR A 101 8.17 9.97 3.47
N PRO A 102 7.70 11.16 3.06
CA PRO A 102 6.73 11.91 3.83
C PRO A 102 5.36 11.22 3.84
N ASP A 103 4.53 11.61 4.81
CA ASP A 103 3.12 11.23 4.84
C ASP A 103 2.41 11.73 3.59
N VAL A 104 1.49 10.90 3.07
CA VAL A 104 0.67 11.23 1.90
C VAL A 104 -0.79 11.28 2.32
N LEU A 105 -1.49 12.34 1.89
CA LEU A 105 -2.93 12.45 2.04
C LEU A 105 -3.60 12.01 0.74
N ILE A 106 -4.54 11.07 0.83
CA ILE A 106 -5.26 10.54 -0.33
C ILE A 106 -6.75 10.61 -0.04
N LYS A 107 -7.51 11.24 -0.92
CA LYS A 107 -8.97 11.23 -0.81
C LYS A 107 -9.52 9.88 -1.28
N ILE A 108 -10.58 9.40 -0.65
CA ILE A 108 -11.19 8.12 -1.07
C ILE A 108 -11.67 8.15 -2.53
N GLU A 109 -12.16 9.30 -3.00
CA GLU A 109 -12.62 9.48 -4.39
C GLU A 109 -11.52 9.25 -5.44
N ASP A 110 -10.25 9.45 -5.07
CA ASP A 110 -9.10 9.27 -5.96
C ASP A 110 -8.60 7.81 -5.99
N ILE A 111 -9.07 6.96 -5.07
CA ILE A 111 -8.63 5.57 -4.95
C ILE A 111 -9.35 4.73 -6.01
N THR A 112 -8.57 4.13 -6.91
CA THR A 112 -9.08 3.24 -7.96
C THR A 112 -9.09 1.78 -7.55
N LYS A 113 -8.22 1.39 -6.62
CA LYS A 113 -8.19 0.06 -6.01
C LYS A 113 -7.57 0.14 -4.61
N ILE A 114 -8.15 -0.56 -3.66
CA ILE A 114 -7.59 -0.71 -2.32
C ILE A 114 -7.58 -2.17 -1.91
N ILE A 115 -6.54 -2.57 -1.20
CA ILE A 115 -6.34 -3.95 -0.84
C ILE A 115 -5.68 -4.03 0.53
N SER A 116 -6.29 -4.75 1.46
CA SER A 116 -5.66 -5.03 2.76
C SER A 116 -4.48 -5.97 2.56
N VAL A 117 -3.44 -5.81 3.38
CA VAL A 117 -2.28 -6.70 3.40
C VAL A 117 -2.33 -7.55 4.68
N PRO A 118 -3.12 -8.63 4.70
CA PRO A 118 -3.23 -9.49 5.88
C PRO A 118 -1.99 -10.35 6.09
N LEU A 119 -1.23 -10.63 5.02
CA LEU A 119 -0.10 -11.56 5.06
C LEU A 119 1.03 -11.11 4.13
N LYS A 120 2.26 -11.17 4.64
CA LYS A 120 3.50 -11.01 3.86
C LYS A 120 4.14 -12.37 3.60
N LEU A 121 4.45 -12.68 2.34
CA LEU A 121 5.38 -13.75 2.01
C LEU A 121 6.79 -13.14 1.90
N GLY A 122 7.67 -13.51 2.83
CA GLY A 122 9.04 -13.01 2.83
C GLY A 122 9.80 -13.43 1.56
N ARG A 123 10.79 -12.62 1.17
CA ARG A 123 11.71 -12.95 0.07
C ARG A 123 12.32 -14.35 0.21
N ILE A 124 12.32 -15.12 -0.89
CA ILE A 124 13.05 -16.38 -0.99
C ILE A 124 14.54 -16.01 -1.02
N LYS A 125 15.30 -16.46 -0.03
CA LYS A 125 16.76 -16.35 -0.05
C LYS A 125 17.28 -17.45 -0.98
N ASN A 126 17.92 -17.06 -2.07
CA ASN A 126 18.77 -17.96 -2.86
C ASN A 126 20.07 -18.25 -2.10
#